data_AF-A0A9E2XBX6-F1
#
_entry.id   AF-A0A9E2XBX6-F1
#
_cell.length_a   1.000
_cell.length_b   1.000
_cell.length_c   1.000
_cell.angle_alpha   90.00
_cell.angle_beta   90.00
_cell.angle_gamma   90.00
#
_symmetry.space_group_name_H-M   'P 1'
#
loop_
_entity.id
_entity.type
_entity.pdbx_description
1 polymer ?
#
loop_
_entity_poly.entity_id
_entity_poly.type
_entity_poly.pdbx_seq_one_letter_code
_entity_poly.pdbx_strand_id
1 'polypeptide(L)'
;RDKLLAQLRLGWSHEYADTTRPVSVSFVGAPASPFTTYGVSPTRDGAVVGFTTSTAVADAASIYARYEGNIAGQDSSHAFTAGVRVAW
;
A
#
# COMPACT_ATOMS: atom_id res chain seq x y z
N ARG A 1 -15.16 -32.01 4.69
CA ARG A 1 -15.64 -30.64 4.99
C ARG A 1 -14.47 -29.73 4.71
N ASP A 2 -14.58 -28.85 3.71
CA ASP A 2 -13.48 -27.96 3.36
C ASP A 2 -13.26 -26.92 4.46
N LYS A 3 -11.99 -26.74 4.84
CA LYS A 3 -11.61 -25.88 5.95
C LYS A 3 -11.32 -24.48 5.42
N LEU A 4 -12.11 -23.51 5.86
CA LEU A 4 -11.80 -22.09 5.68
C LEU A 4 -10.60 -21.73 6.57
N LEU A 5 -9.56 -21.19 5.95
CA LEU A 5 -8.43 -20.57 6.62
C LEU A 5 -8.64 -19.05 6.63
N ALA A 6 -8.33 -18.41 7.75
CA ALA A 6 -8.39 -16.96 7.90
C ALA A 6 -7.16 -16.46 8.65
N GLN A 7 -6.66 -15.29 8.26
CA GLN A 7 -5.53 -14.61 8.87
C GLN A 7 -5.81 -13.11 8.96
N LEU A 8 -5.49 -12.53 10.13
CA LEU A 8 -5.48 -11.08 10.36
C LEU A 8 -4.04 -10.62 10.61
N ARG A 9 -3.67 -9.46 10.05
CA ARG A 9 -2.38 -8.79 10.24
C ARG A 9 -2.62 -7.36 10.70
N LEU A 10 -1.91 -6.96 11.75
CA LEU A 10 -1.86 -5.59 12.25
C LEU A 10 -0.39 -5.19 12.39
N GLY A 11 -0.05 -3.97 12.00
CA GLY A 11 1.30 -3.45 12.06
C GLY A 11 1.35 -1.92 12.03
N TRP A 12 2.54 -1.39 12.28
CA TRP A 12 2.86 0.02 12.16
C TRP A 12 4.03 0.19 11.18
N SER A 13 3.98 1.25 10.40
CA SER A 13 4.99 1.62 9.42
C SER A 13 5.51 3.02 9.73
N HIS A 14 6.82 3.21 9.53
CA HIS A 14 7.51 4.48 9.75
C HIS A 14 8.45 4.79 8.59
N GLU A 15 8.35 5.99 8.02
CA GLU A 15 9.26 6.52 7.01
C GLU A 15 10.43 7.23 7.70
N TYR A 16 11.63 6.67 7.57
CA TYR A 16 12.83 7.22 8.20
C TYR A 16 13.53 8.29 7.36
N ALA A 17 13.24 8.36 6.05
CA ALA A 17 13.82 9.36 5.18
C ALA A 17 13.28 10.76 5.46
N ASP A 18 13.95 11.74 4.85
CA ASP A 18 13.43 13.11 4.78
C ASP A 18 12.10 13.10 4.01
N THR A 19 11.08 13.68 4.62
CA THR A 19 9.74 13.79 4.03
C THR A 19 9.53 15.13 3.33
N THR A 20 10.53 16.02 3.34
CA THR A 20 10.50 17.22 2.52
C THR A 20 10.70 16.86 1.05
N ARG A 21 9.89 17.47 0.18
CA ARG A 21 9.96 17.26 -1.27
C ARG A 21 10.13 18.60 -1.99
N PRO A 22 11.29 19.26 -1.86
CA PRO A 22 11.57 20.49 -2.56
C PRO A 22 11.77 20.20 -4.05
N VAL A 23 11.08 20.95 -4.90
CA VAL A 23 11.27 20.94 -6.35
C VAL A 23 11.73 22.32 -6.77
N SER A 24 12.97 22.42 -7.24
CA SER A 24 13.53 23.66 -7.78
C SER A 24 13.28 23.74 -9.28
N VAL A 25 12.65 24.83 -9.72
CA VAL A 25 12.24 25.04 -11.11
C VAL A 25 12.58 26.46 -11.56
N SER A 26 12.63 26.68 -12.87
CA SER A 26 12.72 28.01 -13.48
C SER A 26 11.84 28.09 -14.73
N PHE A 27 11.41 29.31 -15.09
CA PHE A 27 10.68 29.52 -16.33
C PHE A 27 11.62 29.49 -17.53
N VAL A 28 11.20 28.89 -18.65
CA VAL A 28 11.96 28.90 -19.91
C VAL A 28 12.30 30.33 -20.36
N GLY A 29 11.37 31.29 -20.18
CA GLY A 29 11.58 32.70 -20.51
C GLY A 29 12.33 33.52 -19.45
N ALA A 30 12.65 32.94 -18.28
CA ALA A 30 13.38 33.61 -17.21
C ALA A 30 14.30 32.61 -16.44
N PRO A 31 15.29 32.00 -17.10
CA PRO A 31 16.09 30.90 -16.53
C PRO A 31 16.99 31.33 -15.36
N ALA A 32 17.33 32.62 -15.25
CA ALA A 32 18.13 33.18 -14.16
C ALA A 32 17.34 33.45 -12.86
N SER A 33 16.03 33.20 -12.85
CA SER A 33 15.14 33.42 -11.70
C SER A 33 14.51 32.10 -11.22
N PRO A 34 15.29 31.21 -10.57
CA PRO A 34 14.75 29.95 -10.04
C PRO A 34 13.88 30.19 -8.81
N PHE A 35 12.96 29.26 -8.56
CA PHE A 35 12.16 29.21 -7.34
C PHE A 35 11.95 27.76 -6.88
N THR A 36 11.72 27.59 -5.58
CA THR A 36 11.48 26.27 -4.98
C THR A 36 10.03 26.16 -4.56
N THR A 37 9.37 25.11 -5.02
CA THR A 37 8.03 24.71 -4.55
C THR A 37 8.12 23.48 -3.68
N TYR A 38 7.25 23.38 -2.69
CA TYR A 38 7.15 22.20 -1.82
C TYR A 38 5.91 21.40 -2.20
N GLY A 39 6.11 20.12 -2.53
CA GLY A 39 5.01 19.17 -2.73
C GLY A 39 4.38 18.71 -1.41
N VAL A 40 3.35 17.88 -1.51
CA VAL A 40 2.76 17.20 -0.34
C VAL A 40 3.83 16.28 0.27
N SER A 41 4.12 16.48 1.56
CA SER A 41 5.03 15.61 2.29
C SER A 41 4.37 14.25 2.53
N PRO A 42 5.03 13.12 2.23
CA PRO A 42 4.53 11.81 2.62
C PRO A 42 4.38 11.73 4.13
N THR A 43 3.36 10.99 4.57
CA THR A 43 3.09 10.73 5.98
C THR A 43 4.19 9.87 6.56
N ARG A 44 4.71 10.28 7.71
CA ARG A 44 5.79 9.55 8.38
C ARG A 44 5.31 8.24 8.99
N ASP A 45 4.11 8.23 9.56
CA ASP A 45 3.60 7.10 10.33
C ASP A 45 2.29 6.59 9.72
N GLY A 46 2.12 5.27 9.70
CA GLY A 46 0.91 4.63 9.19
C GLY A 46 0.60 3.30 9.87
N ALA A 47 -0.68 2.97 10.00
CA ALA A 47 -1.17 1.68 10.46
C ALA A 47 -1.39 0.73 9.28
N VAL A 48 -0.82 -0.47 9.34
CA VAL A 48 -0.97 -1.51 8.32
C VAL A 48 -1.95 -2.56 8.81
N VAL A 49 -3.03 -2.79 8.06
CA VAL A 49 -4.07 -3.77 8.34
C VAL A 49 -4.16 -4.76 7.18
N GLY A 50 -4.28 -6.04 7.47
CA GLY A 50 -4.44 -7.07 6.45
C GLY A 50 -5.40 -8.16 6.89
N PHE A 51 -6.22 -8.63 5.96
CA PHE A 51 -7.09 -9.78 6.16
C PHE A 51 -6.94 -10.71 4.97
N THR A 52 -6.79 -12.00 5.21
CA THR A 52 -6.70 -13.01 4.15
C THR A 52 -7.56 -14.20 4.51
N THR A 53 -8.28 -14.74 3.53
CA THR A 53 -9.04 -15.98 3.64
C THR A 53 -8.73 -16.89 2.47
N SER A 54 -8.79 -18.21 2.71
CA SER A 54 -8.71 -19.20 1.64
C SER A 54 -9.48 -20.46 1.99
N THR A 55 -10.00 -21.14 0.97
CA THR A 55 -10.64 -22.44 1.12
C THR A 55 -10.27 -23.35 -0.05
N ALA A 56 -10.09 -24.64 0.23
CA ALA A 56 -10.05 -25.65 -0.81
C ALA A 56 -11.40 -25.69 -1.54
N VAL A 57 -11.35 -25.90 -2.86
CA VAL A 57 -12.52 -26.12 -3.72
C VAL A 57 -12.42 -27.44 -4.50
N ALA A 58 -11.22 -28.01 -4.58
CA ALA A 58 -10.92 -29.36 -5.05
C ALA A 58 -9.60 -29.83 -4.43
N ASP A 59 -9.23 -31.10 -4.62
CA ASP A 59 -8.03 -31.71 -4.02
C ASP A 59 -6.73 -30.93 -4.33
N ALA A 60 -6.65 -30.31 -5.51
CA ALA A 60 -5.50 -29.54 -5.97
C ALA A 60 -5.81 -28.06 -6.26
N ALA A 61 -6.98 -27.56 -5.82
CA ALA A 61 -7.40 -26.18 -6.10
C ALA A 61 -7.97 -25.48 -4.86
N SER A 62 -7.62 -24.21 -4.70
CA SER A 62 -8.13 -23.34 -3.65
C SER A 62 -8.48 -21.96 -4.19
N ILE A 63 -9.46 -21.32 -3.58
CA ILE A 63 -9.76 -19.90 -3.80
C ILE A 63 -9.29 -19.10 -2.60
N TYR A 64 -8.89 -17.85 -2.84
CA TYR A 64 -8.50 -16.93 -1.78
C TYR A 64 -9.01 -15.52 -2.05
N ALA A 65 -9.20 -14.78 -0.96
CA ALA A 65 -9.46 -13.35 -0.98
C ALA A 65 -8.58 -12.68 0.08
N ARG A 66 -8.09 -11.49 -0.24
CA ARG A 66 -7.18 -10.71 0.58
C ARG A 66 -7.52 -9.24 0.49
N TYR A 67 -7.47 -8.58 1.64
CA TYR A 67 -7.54 -7.14 1.78
C TYR A 67 -6.29 -6.64 2.48
N GLU A 68 -5.74 -5.54 2.01
CA GLU A 68 -4.63 -4.82 2.63
C GLU A 68 -4.96 -3.33 2.68
N GLY A 69 -4.72 -2.70 3.83
CA GLY A 69 -4.85 -1.27 4.02
C GLY A 69 -3.60 -0.71 4.69
N ASN A 70 -3.15 0.44 4.20
CA ASN A 70 -2.23 1.33 4.92
C ASN A 70 -2.97 2.62 5.22
N ILE A 71 -3.18 2.93 6.50
CA ILE A 71 -3.91 4.11 6.95
C ILE A 71 -2.89 5.09 7.55
N ALA A 72 -2.70 6.24 6.92
CA ALA A 72 -1.81 7.28 7.39
C ALA A 72 -2.53 8.64 7.45
N GLY A 73 -1.88 9.64 8.07
CA GLY A 73 -2.55 10.90 8.44
C GLY A 73 -2.97 11.81 7.27
N GLN A 74 -2.41 11.65 6.07
CA GLN A 74 -2.71 12.48 4.88
C GLN A 74 -3.10 11.63 3.66
N ASP A 75 -2.88 10.32 3.71
CA ASP A 75 -3.23 9.39 2.65
C ASP A 75 -3.52 8.00 3.23
N SER A 76 -4.36 7.24 2.56
CA SER A 76 -4.65 5.86 2.88
C SER A 76 -4.76 5.05 1.59
N SER A 77 -4.03 3.94 1.51
CA SER A 77 -4.13 3.01 0.40
C SER A 77 -4.87 1.76 0.81
N HIS A 78 -5.70 1.26 -0.10
CA HIS A 78 -6.51 0.07 0.10
C HIS A 78 -6.40 -0.81 -1.14
N ALA A 79 -6.15 -2.10 -0.94
CA ALA A 79 -6.07 -3.08 -2.02
C ALA A 79 -6.92 -4.30 -1.66
N PHE A 80 -7.70 -4.77 -2.63
CA PHE A 80 -8.40 -6.04 -2.57
C PHE A 80 -7.89 -6.95 -3.67
N THR A 81 -7.65 -8.22 -3.35
CA THR A 81 -7.15 -9.23 -4.27
C THR A 81 -7.90 -10.52 -4.05
N ALA A 82 -8.37 -11.15 -5.12
CA ALA A 82 -8.94 -12.48 -5.08
C ALA A 82 -8.38 -13.32 -6.22
N GLY A 83 -8.30 -14.63 -6.03
CA GLY A 83 -7.75 -15.51 -7.04
C GLY A 83 -7.94 -16.99 -6.74
N VAL A 84 -7.47 -17.80 -7.69
CA VAL A 84 -7.43 -19.25 -7.61
C VAL A 84 -5.98 -19.69 -7.55
N ARG A 85 -5.69 -20.68 -6.70
CA ARG A 85 -4.38 -21.36 -6.64
C ARG A 85 -4.58 -22.83 -6.95
N VAL A 86 -3.86 -23.30 -7.96
CA VAL A 86 -3.86 -24.70 -8.42
C VAL A 86 -2.46 -25.28 -8.19
N ALA A 87 -2.38 -26.49 -7.64
CA ALA A 87 -1.16 -27.29 -7.57
C ALA A 87 -1.25 -28.43 -8.61
N TRP A 88 -0.14 -28.79 -9.22
CA TRP A 88 -0.04 -29.87 -10.20
C TRP A 88 1.19 -30.74 -9.92
#